data_AF-K4AJT5-F1
#
_entry.id   AF-K4AJT5-F1
#
_cell.length_a   1.000
_cell.length_b   1.000
_cell.length_c   1.000
_cell.angle_alpha   90.00
_cell.angle_beta   90.00
_cell.angle_gamma   90.00
#
_symmetry.space_group_name_H-M   'P 1'
#
loop_
_entity.id
_entity.type
_entity.pdbx_description
1 polymer ?
#
loop_
_entity_poly.entity_id
_entity_poly.type
_entity_poly.pdbx_seq_one_letter_code
_entity_poly.pdbx_strand_id
1 'polypeptide(L)'
;MADYGYSIEHILTVDIIPDAAVRKAMNDINAAQRLQLASVYKGEAEKILLVKKAEAEAEVKYLSGVGIAKQRQAITDGLRDRENILNFSHSVTFDTIKELRDGSKNTTVFIPHGPGHVKDISEQIRDGMMQASSSNV
;
A
#
# COMPACT_ATOMS: atom_id res chain seq x y z
N MET A 1 -45.76 -42.92 -75.90
CA MET A 1 -47.06 -43.12 -75.23
C MET A 1 -46.94 -42.54 -73.83
N ALA A 2 -47.73 -41.51 -73.54
CA ALA A 2 -47.90 -41.01 -72.20
C ALA A 2 -48.76 -42.02 -71.43
N ASP A 3 -48.18 -42.75 -70.50
CA ASP A 3 -48.93 -43.61 -69.59
C ASP A 3 -48.35 -43.43 -68.19
N TYR A 4 -48.75 -42.32 -67.54
CA TYR A 4 -48.47 -41.92 -66.15
C TYR A 4 -47.00 -41.75 -65.76
N GLY A 5 -46.44 -40.54 -65.95
CA GLY A 5 -45.08 -40.20 -65.52
C GLY A 5 -45.08 -39.29 -64.29
N TYR A 6 -44.87 -39.84 -63.09
CA TYR A 6 -44.56 -39.04 -61.90
C TYR A 6 -43.05 -38.72 -61.88
N SER A 7 -42.68 -37.45 -61.65
CA SER A 7 -41.31 -37.02 -61.38
C SER A 7 -41.14 -36.89 -59.86
N ILE A 8 -40.33 -37.75 -59.24
CA ILE A 8 -40.05 -37.68 -57.80
C ILE A 8 -38.92 -36.67 -57.60
N GLU A 9 -39.27 -35.46 -57.15
CA GLU A 9 -38.30 -34.38 -56.89
C GLU A 9 -37.58 -34.59 -55.54
N HIS A 10 -38.32 -35.03 -54.53
CA HIS A 10 -37.79 -35.34 -53.20
C HIS A 10 -38.50 -36.57 -52.63
N ILE A 11 -37.71 -37.46 -52.05
CA ILE A 11 -38.20 -38.58 -51.23
C ILE A 11 -37.93 -38.25 -49.78
N LEU A 12 -38.97 -38.33 -48.94
CA LEU A 12 -38.83 -38.29 -47.49
C LEU A 12 -38.46 -39.68 -47.03
N THR A 13 -37.25 -39.83 -46.48
CA THR A 13 -36.86 -41.07 -45.82
C THR A 13 -37.68 -41.23 -44.55
N VAL A 14 -38.42 -42.33 -44.44
CA VAL A 14 -39.13 -42.72 -43.22
C VAL A 14 -38.15 -43.38 -42.26
N ASP A 15 -38.31 -43.14 -40.97
CA ASP A 15 -37.38 -43.47 -39.87
C ASP A 15 -36.37 -44.60 -40.14
N ILE A 16 -35.08 -44.25 -40.17
CA ILE A 16 -33.98 -45.21 -40.18
C ILE A 16 -33.76 -45.66 -38.74
N ILE A 17 -34.11 -46.90 -38.42
CA ILE A 17 -33.90 -47.48 -37.09
C ILE A 17 -32.61 -48.31 -37.12
N PRO A 18 -31.48 -47.80 -36.60
CA PRO A 18 -30.27 -48.60 -36.46
C PRO A 18 -30.47 -49.69 -35.40
N ASP A 19 -29.64 -50.72 -35.51
CA ASP A 19 -29.58 -51.82 -34.54
C ASP A 19 -29.40 -51.28 -33.11
N ALA A 20 -30.02 -51.95 -32.14
CA ALA A 20 -30.05 -51.49 -30.76
C ALA A 20 -28.63 -51.34 -30.16
N ALA A 21 -27.69 -52.22 -30.55
CA ALA A 21 -26.31 -52.13 -30.08
C ALA A 21 -25.61 -50.88 -30.64
N VAL A 22 -25.84 -50.56 -31.91
CA VAL A 22 -25.26 -49.38 -32.58
C VAL A 22 -25.83 -48.10 -31.95
N ARG A 23 -27.14 -48.03 -31.72
CA ARG A 23 -27.78 -46.88 -31.09
C ARG A 23 -27.24 -46.61 -29.70
N LYS A 24 -27.06 -47.65 -28.89
CA LYS A 24 -26.49 -47.54 -27.55
C LYS A 24 -25.04 -47.04 -27.61
N ALA A 25 -24.21 -47.66 -28.45
CA ALA A 25 -22.81 -47.24 -28.62
C ALA A 25 -22.69 -45.79 -29.10
N MET A 26 -23.54 -45.37 -30.05
CA MET A 26 -23.56 -43.98 -30.52
C MET A 26 -24.00 -43.01 -29.41
N ASN A 27 -24.98 -43.38 -28.58
CA ASN A 27 -25.41 -42.55 -27.47
C ASN A 27 -24.30 -42.42 -26.42
N ASP A 28 -23.64 -43.52 -26.07
CA ASP A 28 -22.53 -43.53 -25.11
C ASP A 28 -21.35 -42.68 -25.61
N ILE A 29 -21.02 -42.76 -26.92
CA ILE A 29 -19.98 -41.91 -27.54
C ILE A 29 -20.36 -40.43 -27.47
N ASN A 30 -21.60 -40.09 -27.82
CA ASN A 30 -22.06 -38.70 -27.79
C ASN A 30 -22.10 -38.15 -26.36
N ALA A 31 -22.52 -38.96 -25.39
CA ALA A 31 -22.51 -38.61 -23.98
C ALA A 31 -21.07 -38.39 -23.48
N ALA A 32 -20.14 -39.30 -23.80
CA ALA A 32 -18.74 -39.19 -23.43
C ALA A 32 -18.08 -37.94 -24.06
N GLN A 33 -18.34 -37.66 -25.33
CA GLN A 33 -17.83 -36.46 -26.01
C GLN A 33 -18.35 -35.17 -25.36
N ARG A 34 -19.65 -35.12 -25.03
CA ARG A 34 -20.24 -33.97 -24.32
C ARG A 34 -19.65 -33.81 -22.92
N LEU A 35 -19.45 -34.90 -22.19
CA LEU A 35 -18.84 -34.88 -20.86
C LEU A 35 -17.38 -34.44 -20.90
N GLN A 36 -16.62 -34.89 -21.89
CA GLN A 36 -15.24 -34.49 -22.10
C GLN A 36 -15.14 -33.00 -22.40
N LEU A 37 -15.98 -32.50 -23.31
CA LEU A 37 -16.04 -31.08 -23.64
C LEU A 37 -16.39 -30.24 -22.40
N ALA A 38 -17.42 -30.65 -21.64
CA ALA A 38 -17.79 -29.98 -20.40
C ALA A 38 -16.65 -30.01 -19.35
N SER A 39 -15.88 -31.10 -19.27
CA SER A 39 -14.75 -31.23 -18.35
C SER A 39 -13.58 -30.33 -18.75
N VAL A 40 -13.29 -30.21 -20.05
CA VAL A 40 -12.27 -29.28 -20.57
C VAL A 40 -12.65 -27.85 -20.21
N TYR A 41 -13.90 -27.43 -20.48
CA TYR A 41 -14.36 -26.09 -20.12
C TYR A 41 -14.32 -25.83 -18.62
N LYS A 42 -14.68 -26.83 -17.79
CA LYS A 42 -14.55 -26.70 -16.33
C LYS A 42 -13.10 -26.51 -15.90
N GLY A 43 -12.18 -27.32 -16.42
CA GLY A 43 -10.75 -27.21 -16.10
C GLY A 43 -10.14 -25.87 -16.53
N GLU A 44 -10.52 -25.37 -17.71
CA GLU A 44 -10.10 -24.04 -18.18
C GLU A 44 -10.69 -22.92 -17.31
N ALA A 45 -11.96 -23.02 -16.93
CA ALA A 45 -12.60 -22.06 -16.03
C ALA A 45 -11.93 -22.04 -14.65
N GLU A 46 -11.62 -23.20 -14.08
CA GLU A 46 -10.91 -23.33 -12.80
C GLU A 46 -9.51 -22.73 -12.87
N LYS A 47 -8.77 -22.99 -13.95
CA LYS A 47 -7.45 -22.39 -14.18
C LYS A 47 -7.56 -20.86 -14.24
N ILE A 48 -8.50 -20.32 -15.00
CA ILE A 48 -8.71 -18.87 -15.11
C ILE A 48 -9.07 -18.28 -13.75
N LEU A 49 -9.99 -18.93 -13.01
CA LEU A 49 -10.40 -18.48 -11.69
C LEU A 49 -9.23 -18.45 -10.72
N LEU A 50 -8.39 -19.49 -10.71
CA LEU A 50 -7.23 -19.57 -9.81
C LEU A 50 -6.19 -18.50 -10.15
N VAL A 51 -5.87 -18.30 -11.44
CA VAL A 51 -4.93 -17.27 -11.88
C VAL A 51 -5.45 -15.87 -11.52
N LYS A 52 -6.72 -15.58 -11.83
CA LYS A 52 -7.36 -14.31 -11.49
C LYS A 52 -7.36 -14.04 -9.98
N LYS A 53 -7.61 -15.07 -9.17
CA LYS A 53 -7.55 -14.96 -7.71
C LYS A 53 -6.12 -14.66 -7.24
N ALA A 54 -5.13 -15.37 -7.77
CA ALA A 54 -3.73 -15.13 -7.43
C ALA A 54 -3.25 -13.73 -7.85
N GLU A 55 -3.64 -13.26 -9.04
CA GLU A 55 -3.38 -11.90 -9.52
C GLU A 55 -4.03 -10.86 -8.60
N ALA A 56 -5.29 -11.06 -8.22
CA ALA A 56 -6.00 -10.18 -7.30
C ALA A 56 -5.33 -10.13 -5.92
N GLU A 57 -4.92 -11.27 -5.37
CA GLU A 57 -4.21 -11.33 -4.07
C GLU A 57 -2.84 -10.64 -4.13
N ALA A 58 -2.11 -10.78 -5.24
CA ALA A 58 -0.84 -10.09 -5.46
C ALA A 58 -1.04 -8.57 -5.55
N GLU A 59 -2.05 -8.13 -6.30
CA GLU A 59 -2.38 -6.71 -6.46
C GLU A 59 -2.79 -6.07 -5.13
N VAL A 60 -3.61 -6.76 -4.32
CA VAL A 60 -4.00 -6.29 -2.98
C VAL A 60 -2.77 -6.10 -2.08
N LYS A 61 -1.83 -7.06 -2.08
CA LYS A 61 -0.58 -6.94 -1.31
C LYS A 61 0.29 -5.79 -1.82
N TYR A 62 0.37 -5.60 -3.13
CA TYR A 62 1.11 -4.51 -3.75
C TYR A 62 0.54 -3.15 -3.34
N LEU A 63 -0.77 -2.94 -3.52
CA LEU A 63 -1.45 -1.71 -3.13
C LEU A 63 -1.32 -1.41 -1.64
N SER A 64 -1.42 -2.44 -0.78
CA SER A 64 -1.18 -2.31 0.66
C SER A 64 0.25 -1.85 0.96
N GLY A 65 1.25 -2.46 0.31
CA GLY A 65 2.64 -2.07 0.43
C GLY A 65 2.91 -0.62 -0.02
N VAL A 66 2.32 -0.22 -1.15
CA VAL A 66 2.39 1.17 -1.65
C VAL A 66 1.76 2.15 -0.66
N GLY A 67 0.61 1.80 -0.06
CA GLY A 67 -0.03 2.61 0.97
C GLY A 67 0.87 2.83 2.19
N ILE A 68 1.49 1.76 2.71
CA ILE A 68 2.43 1.84 3.84
C ILE A 68 3.67 2.66 3.48
N ALA A 69 4.24 2.46 2.29
CA ALA A 69 5.41 3.21 1.84
C ALA A 69 5.11 4.72 1.74
N LYS A 70 3.96 5.09 1.13
CA LYS A 70 3.51 6.48 1.07
C LYS A 70 3.26 7.07 2.45
N GLN A 71 2.65 6.30 3.36
CA GLN A 71 2.47 6.74 4.75
C GLN A 71 3.81 6.99 5.44
N ARG A 72 4.79 6.09 5.28
CA ARG A 72 6.14 6.27 5.83
C ARG A 72 6.82 7.51 5.27
N GLN A 73 6.71 7.74 3.96
CA GLN A 73 7.24 8.94 3.32
C GLN A 73 6.63 10.21 3.91
N ALA A 74 5.30 10.28 4.04
CA ALA A 74 4.63 11.43 4.64
C ALA A 74 5.07 11.69 6.09
N ILE A 75 5.35 10.63 6.86
CA ILE A 75 5.90 10.75 8.22
C ILE A 75 7.32 11.33 8.18
N THR A 76 8.20 10.79 7.33
CA THR A 76 9.58 11.27 7.20
C THR A 76 9.63 12.73 6.74
N ASP A 77 8.81 13.09 5.76
CA ASP A 77 8.73 14.45 5.25
C ASP A 77 8.20 15.41 6.34
N GLY A 78 7.12 15.04 7.05
CA GLY A 78 6.60 15.85 8.16
C GLY A 78 7.57 16.00 9.34
N LEU A 79 8.40 14.97 9.62
CA LEU A 79 9.46 15.06 10.63
C LEU A 79 10.59 15.99 10.17
N ARG A 80 10.98 15.96 8.90
CA ARG A 80 12.00 16.84 8.34
C ARG A 80 11.55 18.31 8.34
N ASP A 81 10.29 18.57 8.02
CA ASP A 81 9.70 19.91 8.13
C ASP A 81 9.71 20.40 9.59
N ARG A 82 9.40 19.51 10.54
CA ARG A 82 9.48 19.83 11.98
C ARG A 82 10.92 20.12 12.44
N GLU A 83 11.90 19.38 11.95
CA GLU A 83 13.31 19.60 12.29
C GLU A 83 13.80 20.95 11.75
N ASN A 84 13.43 21.32 10.53
CA ASN A 84 13.71 22.65 9.97
C ASN A 84 13.10 23.77 10.83
N ILE A 85 11.87 23.60 11.32
CA ILE A 85 11.21 24.57 12.22
C ILE A 85 11.93 24.64 13.59
N LEU A 86 12.36 23.51 14.14
CA LEU A 86 13.07 23.47 15.42
C LEU A 86 14.47 24.09 15.33
N ASN A 87 15.17 23.86 14.21
CA ASN A 87 16.46 24.48 13.92
C ASN A 87 16.34 25.99 13.67
N PHE A 88 15.25 26.44 13.02
CA PHE A 88 14.95 27.87 12.91
C PHE A 88 14.71 28.51 14.28
N SER A 89 13.95 27.86 15.17
CA SER A 89 13.71 28.34 16.53
C SER A 89 15.00 28.52 17.35
N HIS A 90 15.94 27.56 17.25
CA HIS A 90 17.25 27.68 17.91
C HIS A 90 18.14 28.77 17.30
N SER A 91 18.14 28.95 15.98
CA SER A 91 18.90 30.02 15.33
C SER A 91 18.36 31.41 15.70
N VAL A 92 17.04 31.58 15.69
CA VAL A 92 16.40 32.87 15.99
C VAL A 92 16.61 33.28 17.44
N THR A 93 16.57 32.33 18.39
CA THR A 93 16.88 32.62 19.80
C THR A 93 18.34 33.05 19.98
N PHE A 94 19.31 32.36 19.37
CA PHE A 94 20.72 32.76 19.48
C PHE A 94 21.05 34.08 18.79
N ASP A 95 20.49 34.34 17.60
CA ASP A 95 20.76 35.56 16.85
C ASP A 95 20.12 36.79 17.51
N THR A 96 18.88 36.68 18.00
CA THR A 96 18.23 37.78 18.77
C THR A 96 18.98 38.10 20.06
N ILE A 97 19.51 37.08 20.74
CA ILE A 97 20.33 37.24 21.94
C ILE A 97 21.66 37.94 21.62
N LYS A 98 22.28 37.59 20.50
CA LYS A 98 23.52 38.24 20.05
C LYS A 98 23.29 39.71 19.68
N GLU A 99 22.19 40.00 19.00
CA GLU A 99 21.81 41.37 18.62
C GLU A 99 21.44 42.23 19.84
N LEU A 100 20.73 41.65 20.83
CA LEU A 100 20.44 42.30 22.12
C LEU A 100 21.69 42.55 22.97
N ARG A 101 22.72 41.70 22.87
CA ARG A 101 24.02 41.87 23.52
C ARG A 101 24.85 42.97 22.86
N ASP A 102 24.84 43.05 21.53
CA ASP A 102 25.64 44.04 20.77
C ASP A 102 25.02 45.45 20.84
N GLY A 103 23.76 45.58 21.27
CA GLY A 103 23.11 46.84 21.63
C GLY A 103 23.69 47.48 22.90
N SER A 104 24.86 48.12 22.79
CA SER A 104 25.61 49.09 23.64
C SER A 104 25.33 49.30 25.15
N LYS A 105 24.16 49.03 25.73
CA LYS A 105 23.84 49.29 27.15
C LYS A 105 22.99 48.21 27.85
N ASN A 106 22.83 47.02 27.26
CA ASN A 106 21.98 45.97 27.86
C ASN A 106 22.82 44.88 28.56
N THR A 107 22.76 44.82 29.89
CA THR A 107 23.28 43.68 30.65
C THR A 107 22.25 42.55 30.59
N THR A 108 22.48 41.57 29.72
CA THR A 108 21.58 40.41 29.59
C THR A 108 22.08 39.27 30.47
N VAL A 109 21.27 38.87 31.46
CA VAL A 109 21.55 37.71 32.33
C VAL A 109 20.82 36.50 31.75
N PHE A 110 21.58 35.47 31.38
CA PHE A 110 21.03 34.24 30.82
C PHE A 110 20.62 33.27 31.93
N ILE A 111 19.36 32.85 31.91
CA ILE A 111 18.83 31.84 32.84
C ILE A 111 18.50 30.59 32.02
N PRO A 112 19.33 29.54 32.03
CA PRO A 112 19.02 28.30 31.34
C PRO A 112 17.77 27.63 31.93
N HIS A 113 16.81 27.24 31.07
CA HIS A 113 15.60 26.54 31.49
C HIS A 113 15.70 25.05 31.14
N GLY A 114 16.16 24.25 32.09
CA GLY A 114 16.09 22.80 32.01
C GLY A 114 16.11 22.22 33.42
N PRO A 115 15.48 21.04 33.64
CA PRO A 115 15.25 20.51 34.98
C PRO A 115 16.53 20.26 35.82
N GLY A 116 17.71 20.18 35.19
CA GLY A 116 19.01 20.10 35.89
C GLY A 116 19.70 21.45 36.15
N HIS A 117 19.42 22.48 35.36
CA HIS A 117 20.20 23.73 35.37
C HIS A 117 19.86 24.67 36.53
N VAL A 118 18.71 24.46 37.20
CA VAL A 118 18.26 25.31 38.31
C VAL A 118 19.16 25.17 39.55
N LYS A 119 19.70 23.96 39.76
CA LYS A 119 20.64 23.69 40.86
C LYS A 119 21.98 24.38 40.60
N ASP A 120 22.50 24.27 39.39
CA ASP A 120 23.79 24.84 38.99
C ASP A 120 23.78 26.37 39.09
N ILE A 121 22.66 27.04 38.78
CA ILE A 121 22.49 28.49 38.96
C ILE A 121 22.58 28.86 40.45
N SER A 122 21.91 28.10 41.32
CA SER A 122 21.94 28.37 42.75
C SER A 122 23.33 28.22 43.37
N GLU A 123 24.12 27.27 42.87
CA GLU A 123 25.52 27.08 43.26
C GLU A 123 26.40 28.23 42.73
N GLN A 124 26.27 28.60 41.44
CA GLN A 124 27.04 29.70 40.86
C GLN A 124 26.76 31.07 41.50
N ILE A 125 25.51 31.38 41.85
CA ILE A 125 25.17 32.63 42.56
C ILE A 125 25.82 32.64 43.95
N ARG A 126 25.76 31.51 44.66
CA ARG A 126 26.32 31.37 45.99
C ARG A 126 27.84 31.50 45.97
N ASP A 127 28.51 30.83 45.04
CA ASP A 127 29.96 30.89 44.88
C ASP A 127 30.42 32.28 44.43
N GLY A 128 29.68 32.93 43.53
CA GLY A 128 29.95 34.31 43.11
C GLY A 128 29.83 35.31 44.27
N MET A 129 28.81 35.17 45.12
CA MET A 129 28.68 35.98 46.35
C MET A 129 29.80 35.68 47.35
N MET A 130 30.16 34.40 47.54
CA MET A 130 31.26 34.03 48.43
C MET A 130 32.61 34.56 47.91
N GLN A 131 32.86 34.51 46.61
CA GLN A 131 34.08 35.02 45.99
C GLN A 131 34.14 36.56 45.98
N ALA A 132 33.00 37.23 45.83
CA ALA A 132 32.91 38.69 46.01
C ALA A 132 33.18 39.11 47.46
N SER A 133 32.69 38.33 48.43
CA SER A 133 32.94 38.60 49.85
C SER A 133 34.39 38.33 50.27
N SER A 134 35.08 37.39 49.63
CA SER A 134 36.50 37.10 49.90
C SER A 134 37.48 38.01 49.16
N SER A 135 37.06 38.63 48.06
CA SER A 135 37.86 39.59 47.30
C SER A 135 37.79 41.03 47.84
N ASN A 136 37.03 41.27 48.91
CA ASN A 136 36.86 42.59 49.54
C ASN A 136 37.68 42.74 50.84
N VAL A 137 38.81 42.02 50.93
CA VAL A 137 39.88 42.17 51.92
C VAL A 137 41.18 42.54 51.20
#